data_AF-A0A1R1PX85-F1
#
_entry.id   AF-A0A1R1PX85-F1
#
_cell.length_a   1.000
_cell.length_b   1.000
_cell.length_c   1.000
_cell.angle_alpha   90.00
_cell.angle_beta   90.00
_cell.angle_gamma   90.00
#
_symmetry.space_group_name_H-M   'P 1'
#
loop_
_entity.id
_entity.type
_entity.pdbx_description
1 polymer ?
#
loop_
_entity_poly.entity_id
_entity_poly.type
_entity_poly.pdbx_seq_one_letter_code
_entity_poly.pdbx_strand_id
1 'polypeptide(L)'
;MELLDNAIPLKQINKIENPGRLYSDLMDLIVKLANYGLIHCDFNEFNLLIDNNTLKPILIDFPQMVSVTHKNAEFYFNRDVECIRTFFRKKFNYVSLVYPMFTKDVTSVDVGAKNGGDGESTSAGYRLDLIVANSSFTHKMEKELEQVNFFYK
;
A
#
# COMPACT_ATOMS: atom_id res chain seq x y z
N MET A 1 -17.43 4.44 -9.85
CA MET A 1 -16.38 3.55 -10.39
C MET A 1 -16.17 3.97 -11.83
N GLU A 2 -14.95 4.37 -12.21
CA GLU A 2 -14.60 4.73 -13.58
C GLU A 2 -14.04 3.49 -14.29
N LEU A 3 -14.35 3.33 -15.57
CA LEU A 3 -13.82 2.23 -16.37
C LEU A 3 -12.38 2.56 -16.79
N LEU A 4 -11.44 1.68 -16.45
CA LEU A 4 -10.02 1.86 -16.79
C LEU A 4 -9.70 1.11 -18.09
N ASP A 5 -10.15 1.65 -19.22
CA ASP A 5 -10.01 1.01 -20.55
C ASP A 5 -8.56 0.86 -21.01
N ASN A 6 -7.67 1.74 -20.52
CA ASN A 6 -6.27 1.81 -20.95
C ASN A 6 -5.29 1.23 -19.92
N ALA A 7 -5.76 0.50 -18.90
CA ALA A 7 -4.90 -0.09 -17.89
C ALA A 7 -4.92 -1.62 -17.95
N ILE A 8 -3.76 -2.25 -17.77
CA ILE A 8 -3.63 -3.71 -17.75
C ILE A 8 -3.01 -4.19 -16.43
N PRO A 9 -3.38 -5.37 -15.91
CA PRO A 9 -2.75 -5.94 -14.73
C PRO A 9 -1.24 -6.06 -14.89
N LEU A 10 -0.49 -5.67 -13.86
CA LEU A 10 0.97 -5.74 -13.81
C LEU A 10 1.47 -7.16 -14.12
N LYS A 11 0.72 -8.19 -13.70
CA LYS A 11 0.99 -9.59 -14.05
C LYS A 11 1.20 -9.83 -15.54
N GLN A 12 0.42 -9.16 -16.38
CA GLN A 12 0.38 -9.36 -17.84
C GLN A 12 1.53 -8.64 -18.57
N ILE A 13 2.25 -7.76 -17.88
CA ILE A 13 3.35 -7.01 -18.47
C ILE A 13 4.58 -7.90 -18.59
N ASN A 14 5.01 -8.16 -19.82
CA ASN A 14 6.14 -9.06 -20.09
C ASN A 14 7.49 -8.35 -20.13
N LYS A 15 7.49 -7.06 -20.51
CA LYS A 15 8.72 -6.28 -20.65
C LYS A 15 8.42 -4.83 -20.27
N ILE A 16 9.37 -4.22 -19.58
CA ILE A 16 9.36 -2.81 -19.20
C ILE A 16 10.74 -2.25 -19.50
N GLU A 17 10.80 -1.04 -20.05
CA GLU A 17 12.06 -0.37 -20.38
C GLU A 17 12.85 0.01 -19.12
N ASN A 18 12.16 0.52 -18.10
CA ASN A 18 12.77 0.95 -16.85
C ASN A 18 12.07 0.31 -15.63
N PRO A 19 12.46 -0.91 -15.23
CA PRO A 19 11.87 -1.59 -14.07
C PRO A 19 12.11 -0.81 -12.77
N GLY A 20 13.22 -0.10 -12.65
CA GLY A 20 13.56 0.67 -11.46
C GLY A 20 12.59 1.82 -11.19
N ARG A 21 12.15 2.52 -12.25
CA ARG A 21 11.16 3.58 -12.12
C ARG A 21 9.81 3.05 -11.62
N LEU A 22 9.27 2.01 -12.27
CA LEU A 22 7.99 1.44 -11.83
C LEU A 22 8.10 0.84 -10.42
N TYR A 23 9.22 0.18 -10.10
CA TYR A 23 9.47 -0.32 -8.76
C TYR A 23 9.43 0.80 -7.72
N SER A 24 10.08 1.93 -8.00
CA SER A 24 10.05 3.11 -7.13
C SER A 24 8.63 3.63 -6.95
N ASP A 25 7.88 3.81 -8.05
CA ASP A 25 6.51 4.30 -8.01
C ASP A 25 5.58 3.39 -7.17
N LEU A 26 5.80 2.06 -7.22
CA LEU A 26 5.06 1.09 -6.42
C LEU A 26 5.45 1.13 -4.94
N MET A 27 6.74 1.27 -4.62
CA MET A 27 7.19 1.43 -3.23
C MET A 27 6.68 2.73 -2.62
N ASP A 28 6.70 3.81 -3.39
CA ASP A 28 6.15 5.11 -2.99
C ASP A 28 4.64 5.01 -2.76
N LEU A 29 3.92 4.20 -3.55
CA LEU A 29 2.49 3.96 -3.33
C LEU A 29 2.22 3.23 -2.01
N ILE A 30 3.02 2.22 -1.65
CA ILE A 30 2.92 1.52 -0.36
C ILE A 30 3.16 2.50 0.80
N VAL A 31 4.23 3.30 0.73
CA VAL A 31 4.54 4.32 1.75
C VAL A 31 3.43 5.36 1.83
N LYS A 32 2.90 5.80 0.70
CA LYS A 32 1.82 6.78 0.63
C LYS A 32 0.57 6.27 1.36
N LEU A 33 0.16 5.02 1.15
CA LEU A 33 -0.96 4.43 1.89
C LEU A 33 -0.72 4.44 3.40
N ALA A 34 0.48 4.05 3.82
CA ALA A 34 0.84 4.02 5.23
C ALA A 34 0.85 5.42 5.87
N ASN A 35 1.28 6.44 5.13
CA ASN A 35 1.20 7.84 5.56
C ASN A 35 -0.25 8.33 5.72
N TYR A 36 -1.20 7.73 5.00
CA TYR A 36 -2.64 7.95 5.19
C TYR A 36 -3.27 7.00 6.23
N GLY A 37 -2.46 6.21 6.93
CA GLY A 37 -2.88 5.32 8.00
C GLY A 37 -3.31 3.93 7.56
N LEU A 38 -3.12 3.54 6.30
CA LEU A 38 -3.61 2.28 5.75
C LEU A 38 -2.51 1.37 5.22
N ILE A 39 -2.73 0.06 5.30
CA ILE A 39 -1.92 -1.00 4.70
C ILE A 39 -2.84 -1.82 3.81
N HIS A 40 -2.40 -2.18 2.60
CA HIS A 40 -3.26 -2.83 1.61
C HIS A 40 -3.58 -4.28 1.98
N CYS A 41 -2.61 -5.01 2.54
CA CYS A 41 -2.71 -6.42 2.91
C CYS A 41 -2.89 -7.40 1.74
N ASP A 42 -2.95 -6.94 0.51
CA ASP A 42 -2.83 -7.80 -0.66
C ASP A 42 -2.15 -7.06 -1.82
N PHE A 43 -1.06 -6.34 -1.54
CA PHE A 43 -0.35 -5.54 -2.53
C PHE A 43 0.50 -6.46 -3.44
N ASN A 44 -0.10 -6.96 -4.52
CA ASN A 44 0.49 -7.93 -5.42
C ASN A 44 0.27 -7.56 -6.90
N GLU A 45 0.84 -8.33 -7.84
CA GLU A 45 0.79 -8.00 -9.26
C GLU A 45 -0.58 -8.15 -9.95
N PHE A 46 -1.57 -8.71 -9.26
CA PHE A 46 -2.96 -8.85 -9.72
C PHE A 46 -3.81 -7.64 -9.34
N ASN A 47 -3.52 -7.03 -8.18
CA ASN A 47 -4.22 -5.85 -7.67
C ASN A 47 -3.57 -4.53 -8.12
N LEU A 48 -2.56 -4.61 -8.99
CA LEU A 48 -1.90 -3.46 -9.59
C LEU A 48 -2.19 -3.44 -11.08
N LEU A 49 -2.80 -2.35 -11.55
CA LEU A 49 -2.96 -2.05 -12.97
C LEU A 49 -1.92 -1.01 -13.38
N ILE A 50 -1.38 -1.11 -14.59
CA ILE A 50 -0.51 -0.09 -15.17
C ILE A 50 -1.26 0.58 -16.31
N ASP A 51 -1.36 1.90 -16.23
CA ASP A 51 -1.91 2.70 -17.32
C ASP A 51 -0.94 2.69 -18.52
N ASN A 52 -1.42 2.28 -19.69
CA ASN A 52 -0.58 2.12 -20.89
C ASN A 52 -0.02 3.44 -21.43
N ASN A 53 -0.66 4.58 -21.13
CA ASN A 53 -0.25 5.88 -21.67
C ASN A 53 0.79 6.56 -20.77
N THR A 54 0.58 6.49 -19.46
CA THR A 54 1.36 7.19 -18.44
C THR A 54 2.37 6.29 -17.73
N LEU A 55 2.21 4.97 -17.86
CA LEU A 55 2.94 3.92 -17.15
C LEU A 55 2.85 4.04 -15.62
N LYS A 56 1.82 4.74 -15.13
CA LYS A 56 1.60 4.90 -13.69
C LYS A 56 0.86 3.70 -13.12
N PRO A 57 1.24 3.23 -11.92
CA PRO A 57 0.52 2.18 -11.22
C PRO A 57 -0.79 2.72 -10.64
N ILE A 58 -1.84 1.90 -10.73
CA ILE A 58 -3.16 2.10 -10.16
C ILE A 58 -3.44 0.88 -9.29
N LEU A 59 -3.69 1.13 -8.00
CA LEU A 59 -4.06 0.08 -7.05
C LEU A 59 -5.58 -0.10 -7.03
N ILE A 60 -6.01 -1.36 -6.99
CA ILE A 60 -7.41 -1.76 -6.89
C ILE A 60 -7.58 -2.77 -5.74
N ASP A 61 -8.84 -3.11 -5.45
CA ASP A 61 -9.24 -4.12 -4.47
C ASP A 61 -8.91 -3.77 -3.00
N PHE A 62 -9.64 -2.80 -2.47
CA PHE A 62 -9.46 -2.24 -1.12
C PHE A 62 -10.24 -2.90 0.06
N PRO A 63 -11.04 -3.98 -0.05
CA PRO A 63 -11.84 -4.46 1.09
C PRO A 63 -10.99 -5.07 2.21
N GLN A 64 -9.73 -5.43 1.95
CA GLN A 64 -8.83 -6.11 2.90
C GLN A 64 -7.87 -5.16 3.64
N MET A 65 -8.00 -3.84 3.45
CA MET A 65 -7.07 -2.88 4.05
C MET A 65 -7.18 -2.85 5.58
N VAL A 66 -6.05 -2.66 6.24
CA VAL A 66 -5.97 -2.55 7.71
C VAL A 66 -5.31 -1.24 8.12
N SER A 67 -5.55 -0.79 9.35
CA SER A 67 -4.86 0.39 9.89
C SER A 67 -3.38 0.11 10.18
N VAL A 68 -2.54 1.12 10.05
CA VAL A 68 -1.14 1.11 10.51
C VAL A 68 -1.00 0.93 12.03
N THR A 69 -2.07 1.15 12.82
CA THR A 69 -2.05 0.89 14.27
C THR A 69 -2.41 -0.55 14.63
N HIS A 70 -2.68 -1.40 13.63
CA HIS A 70 -3.01 -2.80 13.86
C HIS A 70 -1.82 -3.56 14.49
N LYS A 71 -2.09 -4.52 15.38
CA LYS A 71 -1.06 -5.32 16.09
C LYS A 71 -0.04 -6.00 15.16
N ASN A 72 -0.47 -6.36 13.95
CA ASN A 72 0.33 -7.03 12.94
C ASN A 72 0.68 -6.09 11.75
N ALA A 73 0.53 -4.78 11.91
CA ALA A 73 0.75 -3.80 10.84
C ALA A 73 2.12 -3.95 10.17
N GLU A 74 3.19 -4.08 10.97
CA GLU A 74 4.54 -4.29 10.45
C GLU A 74 4.66 -5.53 9.56
N PHE A 75 4.05 -6.64 9.99
CA PHE A 75 4.06 -7.88 9.20
C PHE A 75 3.35 -7.69 7.86
N TYR A 76 2.18 -7.05 7.85
CA TYR A 76 1.41 -6.83 6.63
C TYR A 76 2.11 -5.87 5.67
N PHE A 77 2.67 -4.77 6.18
CA PHE A 77 3.45 -3.83 5.38
C PHE A 77 4.67 -4.51 4.75
N ASN A 78 5.45 -5.25 5.54
CA ASN A 78 6.64 -5.93 5.05
C ASN A 78 6.28 -7.02 4.01
N ARG A 79 5.12 -7.67 4.15
CA ARG A 79 4.61 -8.60 3.14
C ARG A 79 4.26 -7.91 1.83
N ASP A 80 3.57 -6.78 1.88
CA ASP A 80 3.22 -5.98 0.69
C ASP A 80 4.51 -5.57 -0.07
N VAL A 81 5.53 -5.11 0.65
CA VAL A 81 6.85 -4.79 0.09
C VAL A 81 7.52 -6.02 -0.54
N GLU A 82 7.53 -7.16 0.16
CA GLU A 82 8.21 -8.37 -0.34
C GLU A 82 7.50 -9.00 -1.54
N CYS A 83 6.17 -8.88 -1.65
CA CYS A 83 5.43 -9.31 -2.84
C CYS A 83 5.97 -8.63 -4.10
N ILE A 84 6.15 -7.31 -4.06
CA ILE A 84 6.70 -6.54 -5.19
C ILE A 84 8.15 -6.89 -5.45
N ARG A 85 8.98 -6.99 -4.41
CA ARG A 85 10.40 -7.37 -4.55
C ARG A 85 10.55 -8.72 -5.22
N THR A 86 9.78 -9.71 -4.77
CA THR A 86 9.81 -11.05 -5.34
C THR A 86 9.27 -11.07 -6.77
N PHE A 87 8.20 -10.33 -7.06
CA PHE A 87 7.67 -10.22 -8.41
C PHE A 87 8.70 -9.62 -9.38
N PHE A 88 9.31 -8.49 -9.03
CA PHE A 88 10.31 -7.82 -9.88
C PHE A 88 11.57 -8.66 -10.10
N ARG A 89 12.03 -9.35 -9.06
CA ARG A 89 13.15 -10.30 -9.17
C ARG A 89 12.84 -11.43 -10.14
N LYS A 90 11.66 -12.04 -10.04
CA LYS A 90 11.27 -13.19 -10.89
C LYS A 90 10.92 -12.78 -12.32
N LYS A 91 10.19 -11.67 -12.50
CA LYS A 91 9.61 -11.27 -13.79
C LYS A 91 10.57 -10.42 -14.63
N PHE A 92 11.32 -9.51 -14.00
CA PHE A 92 12.16 -8.54 -14.70
C PHE A 92 13.65 -8.69 -14.38
N ASN A 93 14.04 -9.69 -13.57
CA ASN A 93 15.40 -9.85 -13.06
C ASN A 93 15.94 -8.57 -12.40
N TYR A 94 15.05 -7.80 -11.76
CA TYR A 94 15.38 -6.55 -11.11
C TYR A 94 15.40 -6.72 -9.59
N VAL A 95 16.49 -6.26 -8.95
CA VAL A 95 16.67 -6.29 -7.50
C VAL A 95 17.10 -4.90 -7.04
N SER A 96 16.36 -4.33 -6.10
CA SER A 96 16.75 -3.09 -5.41
C SER A 96 17.23 -3.40 -3.99
N LEU A 97 18.33 -2.75 -3.59
CA LEU A 97 18.80 -2.74 -2.21
C LEU A 97 18.02 -1.74 -1.34
N VAL A 98 17.35 -0.78 -1.98
CA VAL A 98 16.54 0.25 -1.31
C VAL A 98 15.07 -0.14 -1.40
N TYR A 99 14.42 -0.21 -0.25
CA TYR A 99 12.99 -0.51 -0.10
C TYR A 99 12.52 0.02 1.26
N PRO A 100 11.23 0.37 1.39
CA PRO A 100 10.72 0.91 2.63
C PRO A 100 10.61 -0.17 3.71
N MET A 101 10.82 0.24 4.95
CA MET A 101 10.68 -0.56 6.16
C MET A 101 9.69 0.13 7.09
N PHE A 102 8.71 -0.62 7.60
CA PHE A 102 7.63 -0.07 8.43
C PHE A 102 8.13 0.84 9.58
N THR A 103 9.14 0.37 10.32
CA THR A 103 9.71 1.09 11.46
C THR A 103 10.40 2.42 11.09
N LYS A 104 10.93 2.57 9.88
CA LYS A 104 11.64 3.78 9.45
C LYS A 104 10.73 4.76 8.72
N ASP A 105 9.86 4.24 7.86
CA ASP A 105 9.13 5.03 6.88
C ASP A 105 7.68 5.32 7.27
N VAL A 106 7.14 4.67 8.32
CA VAL A 106 5.74 4.83 8.76
C VAL A 106 5.63 5.38 10.19
N THR A 107 6.48 4.93 11.12
CA THR A 107 6.35 5.31 12.55
C THR A 107 6.71 6.78 12.86
N SER A 108 7.27 7.51 11.88
CA SER A 108 7.54 8.95 11.96
C SER A 108 6.31 9.81 11.66
N VAL A 109 5.19 9.22 11.22
CA VAL A 109 3.91 9.92 10.97
C VAL A 109 3.11 10.00 12.26
N ASP A 110 3.57 10.89 13.15
CA ASP A 110 2.83 11.54 14.23
C ASP A 110 1.69 10.75 14.88
N VAL A 111 2.07 10.05 15.95
CA VAL A 111 1.34 10.05 17.22
C VAL A 111 1.38 11.48 17.79
N GLY A 112 0.72 12.41 17.10
CA GLY A 112 0.76 13.84 17.38
C GLY A 112 -0.54 14.33 17.99
N ALA A 113 -0.75 14.05 19.27
CA ALA A 113 -1.51 14.96 20.12
C ALA A 113 -0.77 16.32 20.09
N LYS A 114 -1.22 17.25 19.25
CA LYS A 114 -0.71 18.63 19.27
C LYS A 114 -1.18 19.33 20.55
N ASN A 115 -0.35 19.30 21.59
CA ASN A 115 -0.24 20.41 22.54
C ASN A 115 0.52 21.55 21.84
N GLY A 116 0.09 22.79 22.11
CA GLY A 116 0.40 23.98 21.31
C GLY A 116 1.88 24.32 21.11
N GLY A 117 2.15 25.03 20.01
CA GLY A 117 3.46 25.56 19.65
C GLY A 117 3.48 25.96 18.18
N ASP A 118 3.61 27.27 17.95
CA ASP A 118 3.44 27.92 16.66
C ASP A 118 4.63 27.61 15.74
N GLY A 119 4.39 26.84 14.68
CA GLY A 119 5.39 26.44 13.70
C GLY A 119 4.75 25.81 12.47
N GLU A 120 5.08 26.37 11.32
CA GLU A 120 4.64 26.13 9.94
C GLU A 120 4.05 24.74 9.62
N SER A 121 2.78 24.75 9.19
CA SER A 121 1.92 23.57 8.96
C SER A 121 2.31 22.75 7.73
N THR A 122 3.13 21.72 7.91
CA THR A 122 3.16 20.57 6.98
C THR A 122 2.01 19.62 7.34
N SER A 123 0.92 19.76 6.58
CA SER A 123 -0.25 18.86 6.46
C SER A 123 -0.70 18.15 7.75
N ALA A 124 -1.78 18.65 8.35
CA ALA A 124 -2.65 17.80 9.17
C ALA A 124 -3.06 16.58 8.31
N GLY A 125 -2.37 15.46 8.49
CA GLY A 125 -2.49 14.29 7.63
C GLY A 125 -3.91 13.73 7.71
N TYR A 126 -4.58 13.61 6.55
CA TYR A 126 -5.88 12.97 6.47
C TYR A 126 -5.75 11.49 6.87
N ARG A 127 -6.22 11.12 8.06
CA ARG A 127 -6.20 9.73 8.52
C ARG A 127 -7.36 8.96 7.91
N LEU A 128 -7.11 8.25 6.81
CA LEU A 128 -8.13 7.46 6.10
C LEU A 128 -8.59 6.28 6.95
N ASP A 129 -7.73 5.71 7.79
CA ASP A 129 -8.09 4.65 8.74
C ASP A 129 -9.18 5.08 9.72
N LEU A 130 -9.17 6.34 10.18
CA LEU A 130 -10.25 6.88 11.00
C LEU A 130 -11.57 7.02 10.22
N ILE A 131 -11.51 7.39 8.94
CA ILE A 131 -12.71 7.51 8.10
C ILE A 131 -13.32 6.12 7.85
N VAL A 132 -12.47 5.12 7.58
CA VAL A 132 -12.89 3.72 7.43
C VAL A 132 -13.55 3.22 8.71
N ALA A 133 -12.93 3.46 9.87
CA ALA A 133 -13.48 3.05 11.17
C ALA A 133 -14.79 3.76 11.53
N ASN A 134 -15.00 4.99 11.05
CA ASN A 134 -16.25 5.76 11.25
C ASN A 134 -17.33 5.44 10.22
N SER A 135 -16.99 4.74 9.14
CA SER A 135 -17.97 4.18 8.21
C SER A 135 -18.58 2.91 8.81
N SER A 136 -19.72 2.43 8.32
CA SER A 136 -20.42 1.23 8.83
C SER A 136 -19.61 -0.10 8.74
N PHE A 137 -18.32 -0.03 8.38
CA PHE A 137 -17.33 -1.09 8.48
C PHE A 137 -16.99 -1.34 9.96
N THR A 138 -17.74 -2.23 10.60
CA THR A 138 -17.56 -2.54 12.02
C THR A 138 -16.33 -3.43 12.27
N HIS A 139 -15.75 -3.36 13.49
CA HIS A 139 -14.69 -4.27 13.99
C HIS A 139 -14.98 -5.77 13.81
N LYS A 140 -16.25 -6.15 13.68
CA LYS A 140 -16.65 -7.54 13.40
C LYS A 140 -16.24 -7.97 11.99
N MET A 141 -16.40 -7.09 11.00
CA MET A 141 -15.99 -7.34 9.62
C MET A 141 -14.46 -7.40 9.49
N GLU A 142 -13.73 -6.55 10.23
CA GLU A 142 -12.26 -6.61 10.31
C GLU A 142 -11.77 -7.97 10.84
N LYS A 143 -12.36 -8.49 11.92
CA LYS A 143 -12.05 -9.84 12.44
C LYS A 143 -12.43 -10.98 11.48
N GLU A 144 -13.53 -10.84 10.75
CA GLU A 144 -13.96 -11.83 9.76
C GLU A 144 -13.00 -11.85 8.55
N LEU A 145 -12.52 -10.69 8.10
CA LEU A 145 -11.50 -10.56 7.04
C LEU A 145 -10.16 -11.14 7.47
N GLU A 146 -9.74 -10.91 8.73
CA GLU A 146 -8.55 -11.54 9.31
C GLU A 146 -8.64 -13.07 9.30
N GLN A 147 -9.80 -13.63 9.65
CA GLN A 147 -10.01 -15.08 9.64
C GLN A 147 -9.96 -15.64 8.22
N VAL A 148 -10.65 -15.03 7.26
CA VAL A 148 -10.66 -15.50 5.86
C VAL A 148 -9.25 -15.50 5.26
N ASN A 149 -8.45 -14.45 5.50
CA ASN A 149 -7.07 -14.38 5.01
C ASN A 149 -6.14 -15.44 5.64
N PHE A 150 -6.48 -15.98 6.81
CA PHE A 150 -5.70 -17.06 7.43
C PHE A 150 -6.00 -18.43 6.79
N PHE A 151 -7.20 -18.63 6.24
CA PHE A 151 -7.64 -19.90 5.67
C PHE A 151 -7.23 -20.12 4.20
N TYR A 152 -6.79 -19.08 3.49
CA TYR A 152 -6.42 -19.16 2.06
C TYR A 152 -4.90 -19.15 1.78
N LYS A 153 -4.06 -19.47 2.77
CA LYS A 153 -2.62 -19.71 2.56
C LYS A 153 -2.30 -21.17 2.28
#